data_AF-A0A3B9KPA3-F1
#
_entry.id   AF-A0A3B9KPA3-F1
#
_cell.length_a   1.000
_cell.length_b   1.000
_cell.length_c   1.000
_cell.angle_alpha   90.00
_cell.angle_beta   90.00
_cell.angle_gamma   90.00
#
_symmetry.space_group_name_H-M   'P 1'
#
loop_
_entity.id
_entity.type
_entity.pdbx_description
1 polymer ?
#
loop_
_entity_poly.entity_id
_entity_poly.type
_entity_poly.pdbx_seq_one_letter_code
_entity_poly.pdbx_strand_id
1 'polypeptide(L)'
;MSAVGRWYRRLKELTADYEVCVTLHPWMSRDVFLTVKNTPDVFLAGTDDLLPLIMLADCTISDTSSIIGEFIALDKRIITFRTGRAERKPDTLDAMLDKTGYRVESFDDLKQTLKGYLTSEDPYIPSRRALREQLFCNLGTAGKWAAGRINAEF
;
A
#
# COMPACT_ATOMS: atom_id res chain seq x y z
N MET A 1 15.26 -2.50 -5.73
CA MET A 1 14.56 -3.59 -6.44
C MET A 1 13.13 -3.64 -5.94
N SER A 2 12.14 -3.78 -6.83
CA SER A 2 10.74 -3.99 -6.42
C SER A 2 10.52 -5.44 -5.96
N ALA A 3 9.57 -5.65 -5.06
CA ALA A 3 9.15 -6.98 -4.63
C ALA A 3 8.21 -7.69 -5.62
N VAL A 4 7.86 -7.05 -6.75
CA VAL A 4 6.88 -7.57 -7.73
C VAL A 4 7.12 -9.02 -8.12
N GLY A 5 8.38 -9.42 -8.32
CA GLY A 5 8.77 -10.78 -8.71
C GLY A 5 8.41 -11.86 -7.68
N ARG A 6 8.10 -11.49 -6.43
CA ARG A 6 7.75 -12.42 -5.35
C ARG A 6 6.27 -12.82 -5.36
N TRP A 7 5.39 -12.02 -5.97
CA TRP A 7 3.94 -12.17 -5.79
C TRP A 7 3.11 -12.23 -7.07
N TYR A 8 3.52 -11.59 -8.17
CA TYR A 8 2.64 -11.39 -9.34
C TYR A 8 2.11 -12.68 -10.01
N ARG A 9 2.84 -13.79 -9.91
CA ARG A 9 2.43 -15.11 -10.41
C ARG A 9 1.65 -15.96 -9.40
N ARG A 10 1.53 -15.48 -8.16
CA ARG A 10 0.98 -16.23 -7.01
C ARG A 10 -0.34 -15.64 -6.50
N LEU A 11 -0.85 -14.58 -7.11
CA LEU A 11 -2.06 -13.87 -6.67
C LEU A 11 -3.28 -14.79 -6.52
N LYS A 12 -3.43 -15.79 -7.40
CA LYS A 12 -4.55 -16.75 -7.35
C LYS A 12 -4.62 -17.49 -6.01
N GLU A 13 -3.48 -17.70 -5.35
CA GLU A 13 -3.42 -18.35 -4.02
C GLU A 13 -4.13 -17.54 -2.92
N LEU A 14 -4.39 -16.24 -3.13
CA LEU A 14 -5.09 -15.38 -2.16
C LEU A 14 -6.59 -15.28 -2.45
N THR A 15 -7.00 -15.42 -3.71
CA THR A 15 -8.37 -15.17 -4.16
C THR A 15 -9.43 -16.13 -3.59
N ALA A 16 -9.02 -17.22 -2.95
CA ALA A 16 -9.96 -18.12 -2.28
C ALA A 16 -10.52 -17.52 -0.98
N ASP A 17 -9.73 -16.66 -0.33
CA ASP A 17 -10.03 -16.12 1.00
C ASP A 17 -10.23 -14.59 1.00
N TYR A 18 -9.78 -13.90 -0.06
CA TYR A 18 -9.75 -12.44 -0.11
C TYR A 18 -10.14 -11.89 -1.49
N GLU A 19 -10.77 -10.72 -1.48
CA GLU A 19 -10.94 -9.89 -2.67
C GLU A 19 -9.62 -9.17 -3.01
N VAL A 20 -8.98 -9.56 -4.11
CA VAL A 20 -7.63 -9.09 -4.44
C VAL A 20 -7.70 -7.98 -5.48
N CYS A 21 -7.35 -6.76 -5.05
CA CYS A 21 -7.17 -5.62 -5.93
C CYS A 21 -5.69 -5.28 -6.11
N VAL A 22 -5.25 -5.08 -7.36
CA VAL A 22 -3.86 -4.76 -7.67
C VAL A 22 -3.79 -3.45 -8.43
N THR A 23 -2.86 -2.58 -8.03
CA THR A 23 -2.41 -1.43 -8.83
C THR A 23 -0.96 -1.67 -9.25
N LEU A 24 -0.62 -1.26 -10.47
CA LEU A 24 0.71 -1.40 -11.04
C LEU A 24 1.24 -0.04 -11.47
N HIS A 25 2.55 0.17 -11.28
CA HIS A 25 3.22 1.34 -11.83
C HIS A 25 3.16 1.31 -13.37
N PRO A 26 2.96 2.47 -14.06
CA PRO A 26 2.87 2.50 -15.53
C PRO A 26 4.09 1.93 -16.27
N TRP A 27 5.26 1.95 -15.63
CA TRP A 27 6.52 1.41 -16.18
C TRP A 27 6.78 -0.06 -15.84
N MET A 28 5.77 -0.77 -15.31
CA MET A 28 5.91 -2.19 -15.05
C MET A 28 6.05 -2.97 -16.35
N SER A 29 6.76 -4.10 -16.32
CA SER A 29 6.96 -4.91 -17.52
C SER A 29 5.62 -5.43 -18.05
N ARG A 30 5.54 -5.60 -19.38
CA ARG A 30 4.35 -6.14 -20.04
C ARG A 30 3.99 -7.54 -19.53
N ASP A 31 5.00 -8.36 -19.19
CA ASP A 31 4.81 -9.70 -18.61
C ASP A 31 4.06 -9.64 -17.29
N VAL A 32 4.50 -8.77 -16.36
CA VAL A 32 3.83 -8.59 -15.07
C VAL A 32 2.41 -8.08 -15.28
N PHE A 33 2.23 -7.06 -16.12
CA PHE A 33 0.89 -6.50 -16.39
C PHE A 33 -0.06 -7.57 -16.94
N LEU A 34 0.35 -8.34 -17.95
CA LEU A 34 -0.48 -9.38 -18.55
C LEU A 34 -0.75 -10.53 -17.57
N THR A 35 0.24 -10.92 -16.77
CA THR A 35 0.05 -11.96 -15.75
C THR A 35 -1.01 -11.55 -14.74
N VAL A 36 -0.90 -10.33 -14.17
CA VAL A 36 -1.89 -9.83 -13.20
C VAL A 36 -3.26 -9.69 -13.85
N LYS A 37 -3.33 -9.04 -15.02
CA LYS A 37 -4.59 -8.82 -15.75
C LYS A 37 -5.33 -10.12 -16.07
N ASN A 38 -4.60 -11.18 -16.39
CA ASN A 38 -5.18 -12.47 -16.77
C ASN A 38 -5.34 -13.44 -15.58
N THR A 39 -5.02 -13.03 -14.35
CA THR A 39 -5.25 -13.86 -13.18
C THR A 39 -6.74 -13.82 -12.82
N PRO A 40 -7.44 -14.97 -12.78
CA PRO A 40 -8.85 -15.02 -12.40
C PRO A 40 -9.08 -14.47 -10.99
N ASP A 41 -10.21 -13.78 -10.81
CA ASP A 41 -10.67 -13.23 -9.52
C ASP A 41 -9.70 -12.19 -8.91
N VAL A 42 -8.90 -11.55 -9.75
CA VAL A 42 -8.08 -10.39 -9.40
C VAL A 42 -8.59 -9.16 -10.13
N PHE A 43 -8.87 -8.08 -9.38
CA PHE A 43 -9.22 -6.79 -9.96
C PHE A 43 -7.97 -5.94 -10.19
N LEU A 44 -7.66 -5.66 -11.46
CA LEU A 44 -6.59 -4.73 -11.82
C LEU A 44 -7.15 -3.30 -11.87
N ALA A 45 -6.79 -2.50 -10.87
CA ALA A 45 -7.26 -1.13 -10.68
C ALA A 45 -6.67 -0.17 -11.71
N GLY A 46 -7.51 0.68 -12.30
CA GLY A 46 -7.10 1.87 -13.00
C GLY A 46 -6.79 3.04 -12.04
N THR A 47 -6.36 4.17 -12.61
CA THR A 47 -6.09 5.39 -11.83
C THR A 47 -7.35 5.93 -11.14
N ASP A 48 -8.48 5.90 -11.85
CA ASP A 48 -9.76 6.44 -11.35
C ASP A 48 -10.37 5.57 -10.24
N ASP A 49 -9.99 4.29 -10.18
CA ASP A 49 -10.49 3.34 -9.17
C ASP A 49 -9.71 3.42 -7.85
N LEU A 50 -8.56 4.11 -7.83
CA LEU A 50 -7.58 3.96 -6.74
C LEU A 50 -8.12 4.42 -5.40
N LEU A 51 -8.71 5.62 -5.32
CA LEU A 51 -9.20 6.17 -4.06
C LEU A 51 -10.39 5.37 -3.49
N PRO A 52 -11.42 5.02 -4.28
CA PRO A 52 -12.48 4.12 -3.82
C PRO A 52 -11.95 2.78 -3.29
N LEU A 53 -10.99 2.16 -3.99
CA LEU A 53 -10.41 0.90 -3.55
C LEU A 53 -9.60 1.04 -2.27
N ILE A 54 -8.80 2.11 -2.14
CA ILE A 54 -8.09 2.40 -0.89
C ILE A 54 -9.11 2.50 0.25
N MET A 55 -10.26 3.16 0.05
CA MET A 55 -11.30 3.29 1.08
C MET A 55 -11.95 1.94 1.45
N LEU A 56 -12.12 1.03 0.49
CA LEU A 56 -12.69 -0.30 0.73
C LEU A 56 -11.69 -1.31 1.33
N ALA A 57 -10.41 -1.17 1.04
CA ALA A 57 -9.40 -2.17 1.41
C ALA A 57 -9.17 -2.28 2.93
N ASP A 58 -9.15 -3.50 3.47
CA ASP A 58 -8.82 -3.74 4.88
C ASP A 58 -7.31 -3.65 5.17
N CYS A 59 -6.49 -4.02 4.17
CA CYS A 59 -5.05 -4.06 4.26
C CYS A 59 -4.40 -3.74 2.91
N THR A 60 -3.22 -3.11 2.94
CA THR A 60 -2.35 -2.97 1.78
C THR A 60 -1.16 -3.91 1.86
N ILE A 61 -0.75 -4.44 0.71
CA ILE A 61 0.47 -5.23 0.53
C ILE A 61 1.34 -4.47 -0.46
N SER A 62 2.53 -4.06 -0.03
CA SER A 62 3.39 -3.18 -0.84
C SER A 62 4.87 -3.49 -0.65
N ASP A 63 5.75 -2.68 -1.23
CA ASP A 63 7.19 -2.66 -0.94
C ASP A 63 7.62 -1.30 -0.38
N THR A 64 7.86 -0.34 -1.26
CA THR A 64 8.32 1.02 -0.94
C THR A 64 7.48 2.07 -1.67
N SER A 65 6.26 1.71 -2.08
CA SER A 65 5.37 2.61 -2.81
C SER A 65 4.92 3.79 -1.96
N SER A 66 4.79 4.97 -2.57
CA SER A 66 4.25 6.17 -1.91
C SER A 66 2.81 5.98 -1.44
N ILE A 67 2.05 5.07 -2.07
CA ILE A 67 0.66 4.77 -1.72
C ILE A 67 0.47 4.37 -0.25
N ILE A 68 1.54 3.93 0.41
CA ILE A 68 1.55 3.58 1.83
C ILE A 68 1.12 4.79 2.69
N GLY A 69 1.41 6.02 2.26
CA GLY A 69 1.01 7.24 2.97
C GLY A 69 -0.50 7.36 3.11
N GLU A 70 -1.25 7.00 2.08
CA GLU A 70 -2.72 7.01 2.05
C GLU A 70 -3.29 5.98 3.03
N PHE A 71 -2.67 4.80 3.14
CA PHE A 71 -3.06 3.79 4.12
C PHE A 71 -2.71 4.21 5.56
N ILE A 72 -1.59 4.92 5.77
CA ILE A 72 -1.26 5.54 7.07
C ILE A 72 -2.32 6.59 7.43
N ALA A 73 -2.70 7.45 6.49
CA ALA A 73 -3.70 8.49 6.72
C ALA A 73 -5.05 7.92 7.19
N LEU A 74 -5.42 6.76 6.67
CA LEU A 74 -6.68 6.07 6.95
C LEU A 74 -6.60 5.03 8.08
N ASP A 75 -5.49 4.96 8.81
CA ASP A 75 -5.24 3.97 9.88
C ASP A 75 -5.38 2.50 9.40
N LYS A 76 -5.19 2.23 8.11
CA LYS A 76 -5.36 0.90 7.53
C LYS A 76 -4.15 0.00 7.77
N ARG A 77 -4.37 -1.32 7.77
CA ARG A 77 -3.32 -2.33 7.95
C ARG A 77 -2.35 -2.29 6.77
N ILE A 78 -1.07 -2.45 7.07
CA ILE A 78 0.02 -2.39 6.10
C ILE A 78 0.90 -3.63 6.28
N ILE A 79 1.16 -4.36 5.19
CA ILE A 79 2.21 -5.37 5.11
C ILE A 79 3.14 -4.94 3.98
N THR A 80 4.46 -4.98 4.22
CA THR A 80 5.41 -4.68 3.15
C THR A 80 6.47 -5.76 2.98
N PHE A 81 6.85 -6.01 1.74
CA PHE A 81 8.00 -6.84 1.44
C PHE A 81 9.29 -6.11 1.81
N ARG A 82 10.22 -6.81 2.47
CA ARG A 82 11.59 -6.30 2.60
C ARG A 82 12.28 -6.34 1.25
N THR A 83 12.68 -5.16 0.78
CA THR A 83 13.46 -4.99 -0.43
C THR A 83 14.88 -4.57 -0.06
N GLY A 84 15.86 -5.07 -0.81
CA GLY A 84 17.26 -4.68 -0.63
C GLY A 84 17.47 -3.19 -0.89
N ARG A 85 18.68 -2.70 -0.58
CA ARG A 85 19.07 -1.32 -0.86
C ARG A 85 18.82 -0.98 -2.33
N ALA A 86 18.24 0.19 -2.56
CA ALA A 86 18.12 0.80 -3.88
C ALA A 86 18.77 2.17 -3.80
N GLU A 87 19.38 2.61 -4.90
CA GLU A 87 20.14 3.85 -5.00
C GLU A 87 19.34 5.09 -4.56
N ARG A 88 18.01 5.06 -4.75
CA ARG A 88 17.08 6.16 -4.42
C ARG A 88 16.29 5.94 -3.13
N LYS A 89 16.64 4.93 -2.32
CA LYS A 89 15.91 4.62 -1.08
C LYS A 89 16.55 5.39 0.08
N PRO A 90 15.82 6.31 0.74
CA PRO A 90 16.34 6.95 1.96
C PRO A 90 16.62 5.89 3.02
N ASP A 91 17.74 6.03 3.75
CA ASP A 91 18.08 5.10 4.85
C ASP A 91 17.00 5.04 5.93
N THR A 92 16.22 6.12 6.08
CA THR A 92 15.13 6.22 7.06
C THR A 92 13.85 5.49 6.62
N LEU A 93 13.70 5.13 5.35
CA LEU A 93 12.46 4.53 4.85
C LEU A 93 12.17 3.18 5.49
N ASP A 94 13.20 2.32 5.65
CA ASP A 94 12.99 1.03 6.29
C ASP A 94 12.58 1.19 7.76
N ALA A 95 13.22 2.11 8.48
CA ALA A 95 12.85 2.41 9.87
C ALA A 95 11.43 2.97 9.99
N MET A 96 10.95 3.72 8.99
CA MET A 96 9.55 4.15 8.92
C MET A 96 8.62 2.96 8.67
N LEU A 97 8.91 2.13 7.67
CA LEU A 97 8.09 0.97 7.31
C LEU A 97 8.02 -0.08 8.43
N ASP A 98 9.07 -0.24 9.21
CA ASP A 98 9.09 -1.13 10.39
C ASP A 98 8.11 -0.67 11.49
N LYS A 99 7.74 0.62 11.50
CA LYS A 99 6.78 1.20 12.45
C LYS A 99 5.34 1.20 11.94
N THR A 100 5.11 0.99 10.65
CA THR A 100 3.76 1.12 10.05
C THR A 100 3.01 -0.20 9.98
N GLY A 101 3.72 -1.33 9.95
CA GLY A 101 3.12 -2.64 9.80
C GLY A 101 4.13 -3.78 9.75
N TYR A 102 3.65 -4.99 9.43
CA TYR A 102 4.50 -6.15 9.32
C TYR A 102 5.39 -6.09 8.08
N ARG A 103 6.60 -6.65 8.20
CA ARG A 103 7.56 -6.81 7.11
C ARG A 103 7.73 -8.29 6.79
N VAL A 104 7.63 -8.66 5.52
CA VAL A 104 7.71 -10.05 5.06
C VAL A 104 8.85 -10.23 4.05
N GLU A 105 9.49 -11.40 4.06
CA GLU A 105 10.57 -11.72 3.11
C GLU A 105 10.03 -12.47 1.91
N SER A 106 9.06 -13.35 2.13
CA SER A 106 8.50 -14.24 1.11
C SER A 106 6.98 -14.10 0.96
N PHE A 107 6.45 -14.65 -0.13
CA PHE A 107 4.99 -14.71 -0.32
C PHE A 107 4.32 -15.71 0.64
N ASP A 108 5.04 -16.73 1.10
CA ASP A 108 4.51 -17.66 2.09
C ASP A 108 4.43 -17.01 3.48
N ASP A 109 5.42 -16.17 3.84
CA ASP A 109 5.38 -15.31 5.03
C ASP A 109 4.21 -14.33 4.96
N LEU A 110 3.95 -13.76 3.77
CA LEU A 110 2.79 -12.90 3.53
C LEU A 110 1.50 -13.64 3.84
N LYS A 111 1.27 -14.83 3.29
CA LYS A 111 0.05 -15.61 3.54
C LYS A 111 -0.14 -15.90 5.03
N GLN A 112 0.93 -16.31 5.71
CA GLN A 112 0.88 -16.59 7.15
C GLN A 112 0.55 -15.32 7.96
N THR A 113 1.20 -14.20 7.62
CA THR A 113 1.00 -12.92 8.30
C THR A 113 -0.41 -12.39 8.08
N LEU A 114 -0.93 -12.45 6.85
CA LEU A 114 -2.22 -11.90 6.47
C LEU A 114 -3.36 -12.53 7.27
N LYS A 115 -3.35 -13.86 7.42
CA LYS A 115 -4.39 -14.61 8.15
C LYS A 115 -4.52 -14.18 9.61
N GLY A 116 -3.38 -13.97 10.29
CA GLY A 116 -3.36 -13.50 11.68
C GLY A 116 -3.70 -12.02 11.80
N TYR A 117 -3.08 -11.20 10.95
CA TYR A 117 -3.15 -9.74 11.11
C TYR A 117 -4.54 -9.15 10.86
N LEU A 118 -5.31 -9.73 9.93
CA LEU A 118 -6.67 -9.27 9.65
C LEU A 118 -7.66 -9.58 10.77
N THR A 119 -7.37 -10.58 11.61
CA THR A 119 -8.27 -11.04 12.68
C THR A 119 -7.83 -10.62 14.08
N SER A 120 -6.59 -10.13 14.22
CA SER A 120 -6.05 -9.64 15.49
C SER A 120 -6.26 -8.13 15.68
N GLU A 121 -6.08 -7.69 16.92
CA GLU A 121 -5.84 -6.28 17.20
C GLU A 121 -4.61 -5.80 16.40
N ASP A 122 -4.65 -4.55 15.94
CA ASP A 122 -3.58 -3.95 15.14
C ASP A 122 -2.61 -3.18 16.05
N PRO A 123 -1.41 -3.73 16.32
CA PRO A 123 -0.46 -3.12 17.25
C PRO A 123 0.22 -1.85 16.68
N TYR A 124 0.06 -1.58 15.38
CA TYR A 124 0.74 -0.48 14.70
C TYR A 124 -0.09 0.80 14.64
N ILE A 125 -1.36 0.78 15.09
CA ILE A 125 -2.22 1.99 15.12
C ILE A 125 -1.53 3.18 15.80
N PRO A 126 -0.95 3.07 17.01
CA PRO A 126 -0.31 4.22 17.66
C PRO A 126 0.83 4.81 16.83
N SER A 127 1.68 3.95 16.27
CA SER A 127 2.81 4.35 15.44
C SER A 127 2.38 4.98 14.11
N ARG A 128 1.35 4.43 13.45
CA ARG A 128 0.79 5.00 12.22
C ARG A 128 0.17 6.37 12.47
N ARG A 129 -0.53 6.56 13.60
CA ARG A 129 -1.12 7.86 13.96
C ARG A 129 -0.05 8.93 14.22
N ALA A 130 1.02 8.58 14.92
CA ALA A 130 2.16 9.48 15.11
C ALA A 130 2.82 9.86 13.76
N LEU A 131 2.98 8.89 12.85
CA LEU A 131 3.49 9.16 11.51
C LEU A 131 2.52 10.01 10.68
N ARG A 132 1.21 9.78 10.79
CA ARG A 132 0.19 10.57 10.10
C ARG A 132 0.29 12.05 10.46
N GLU A 133 0.49 12.38 11.72
CA GLU A 133 0.68 13.76 12.18
C GLU A 133 1.96 14.41 11.64
N GLN A 134 3.01 13.61 11.40
CA GLN A 134 4.25 14.08 10.78
C GLN A 134 4.12 14.27 9.27
N LEU A 135 3.36 13.40 8.61
CA LEU A 135 3.22 13.36 7.15
C LEU A 135 2.17 14.35 6.62
N PHE A 136 1.13 14.64 7.40
CA PHE A 136 -0.03 15.41 6.92
C PHE A 136 -0.37 16.55 7.87
N CYS A 137 -0.37 17.79 7.35
CA CYS A 137 -0.66 18.99 8.14
C CYS A 137 -2.15 19.40 8.14
N ASN A 138 -2.96 18.92 7.19
CA ASN A 138 -4.34 19.38 6.98
C ASN A 138 -5.25 18.32 6.33
N LEU A 139 -5.11 17.07 6.76
CA LEU A 139 -5.85 15.93 6.22
C LEU A 139 -7.37 16.21 6.15
N GLY A 140 -7.97 15.95 4.99
CA GLY A 140 -9.40 16.19 4.72
C GLY A 140 -9.80 17.63 4.38
N THR A 141 -8.91 18.62 4.60
CA THR A 141 -9.22 20.04 4.32
C THR A 141 -8.30 20.68 3.29
N ALA A 142 -7.29 19.96 2.79
CA ALA A 142 -6.29 20.47 1.86
C ALA A 142 -6.90 21.15 0.62
N GLY A 143 -7.91 20.53 0.01
CA GLY A 143 -8.60 21.11 -1.15
C GLY A 143 -9.34 22.41 -0.83
N LYS A 144 -10.05 22.46 0.30
CA LYS A 144 -10.73 23.68 0.77
C LYS A 144 -9.72 24.80 1.06
N TRP A 145 -8.59 24.47 1.68
CA TRP A 145 -7.50 25.42 1.95
C TRP A 145 -6.89 25.97 0.67
N ALA A 146 -6.59 25.09 -0.30
CA ALA A 146 -6.05 25.50 -1.59
C ALA A 146 -7.00 26.44 -2.34
N ALA A 147 -8.30 26.09 -2.39
CA ALA A 147 -9.33 26.94 -3.00
C ALA A 147 -9.42 28.31 -2.31
N GLY A 148 -9.38 28.34 -0.98
CA GLY A 148 -9.38 29.59 -0.21
C GLY A 148 -8.18 30.49 -0.51
N ARG A 149 -7.00 29.92 -0.75
CA ARG A 149 -5.80 30.68 -1.14
C ARG A 149 -5.88 31.24 -2.55
N ILE A 150 -6.32 30.42 -3.51
CA ILE A 150 -6.50 30.86 -4.89
C ILE A 150 -7.49 32.02 -4.96
N ASN A 151 -8.64 31.89 -4.29
CA ASN A 151 -9.68 32.93 -4.30
C ASN A 151 -9.31 34.22 -3.54
N ALA A 152 -8.24 34.22 -2.75
CA ALA A 152 -7.78 35.42 -2.03
C ALA A 152 -6.75 36.23 -2.82
N GLU A 153 -6.18 35.66 -3.89
CA GLU A 153 -5.21 36.32 -4.78
C GLU A 153 -5.87 36.95 -6.02
N PHE A 154 -7.18 36.76 -6.19
CA PHE A 154 -8.02 37.37 -7.24
C PHE A 154 -9.16 38.17 -6.60
#